data_AF-A0A1S8CD48-F1
#
_entry.id   AF-A0A1S8CD48-F1
#
_cell.length_a   1.000
_cell.length_b   1.000
_cell.length_c   1.000
_cell.angle_alpha   90.00
_cell.angle_beta   90.00
_cell.angle_gamma   90.00
#
_symmetry.space_group_name_H-M   'P 1'
#
loop_
_entity.id
_entity.type
_entity.pdbx_description
1 polymer ?
#
loop_
_entity_poly.entity_id
_entity_poly.type
_entity_poly.pdbx_seq_one_letter_code
_entity_poly.pdbx_strand_id
1 'polypeptide(L)'
;MKIEFLNNLLNKIKRNNENDFASIFPKHNFQKISDLKKYPCVISLVEDNTYAYRMFFCADKKFSQGIIDLINEEFESNITFENTSDTLLFLKNEAIVLNVYNDFEGEVVRIITNSEIFVRKLWELKITPPPPWISFPEIDPDGLGSMQGNLSFWWDWMWLPFWNSMDTSEKKYYLIAHSAPLNWIEYFDFYDTYINK
;
A
#
# COMPACT_ATOMS: atom_id res chain seq x y z
N MET A 1 0.31 -7.85 -14.45
CA MET A 1 -0.02 -6.94 -13.32
C MET A 1 1.16 -6.21 -12.64
N LYS A 2 2.23 -6.88 -12.11
CA LYS A 2 3.42 -6.15 -11.55
C LYS A 2 4.29 -5.49 -12.65
N ILE A 3 4.56 -6.24 -13.72
CA ILE A 3 5.38 -5.82 -14.87
C ILE A 3 4.68 -4.74 -15.71
N GLU A 4 3.36 -4.81 -15.80
CA GLU A 4 2.56 -3.93 -16.66
C GLU A 4 2.49 -2.50 -16.13
N PHE A 5 2.26 -2.31 -14.82
CA PHE A 5 2.33 -1.00 -14.16
C PHE A 5 3.69 -0.33 -14.38
N LEU A 6 4.80 -1.04 -14.07
CA LEU A 6 6.15 -0.49 -14.23
C LEU A 6 6.46 -0.20 -15.70
N ASN A 7 6.07 -1.07 -16.62
CA ASN A 7 6.30 -0.86 -18.04
C ASN A 7 5.50 0.32 -18.59
N ASN A 8 4.22 0.43 -18.24
CA ASN A 8 3.37 1.55 -18.67
C ASN A 8 3.89 2.88 -18.12
N LEU A 9 4.30 2.88 -16.86
CA LEU A 9 4.90 4.03 -16.21
C LEU A 9 6.22 4.44 -16.87
N LEU A 10 7.15 3.50 -17.07
CA LEU A 10 8.40 3.76 -17.79
C LEU A 10 8.15 4.28 -19.21
N ASN A 11 7.12 3.77 -19.90
CA ASN A 11 6.72 4.28 -21.20
C ASN A 11 6.17 5.72 -21.13
N LYS A 12 5.42 6.06 -20.07
CA LYS A 12 4.89 7.41 -19.85
C LYS A 12 6.00 8.40 -19.51
N ILE A 13 6.96 8.01 -18.67
CA ILE A 13 8.15 8.80 -18.31
C ILE A 13 8.98 9.12 -19.57
N LYS A 14 9.25 8.10 -20.40
CA LYS A 14 9.95 8.29 -21.68
C LYS A 14 9.25 9.28 -22.62
N ARG A 15 7.91 9.31 -22.61
CA ARG A 15 7.13 10.28 -23.42
C ARG A 15 7.22 11.71 -22.89
N ASN A 16 7.44 11.89 -21.58
CA ASN A 16 7.55 13.20 -20.95
C ASN A 16 8.97 13.79 -20.98
N ASN A 17 9.90 13.21 -21.77
CA ASN A 17 11.31 13.61 -21.88
C ASN A 17 12.13 13.52 -20.57
N GLU A 18 11.64 12.76 -19.59
CA GLU A 18 12.40 12.43 -18.38
C GLU A 18 13.21 11.16 -18.63
N ASN A 19 14.51 11.24 -18.35
CA ASN A 19 15.44 10.13 -18.54
C ASN A 19 15.44 9.23 -17.30
N ASP A 20 14.61 8.19 -17.33
CA ASP A 20 14.57 7.10 -16.34
C ASP A 20 14.03 7.49 -14.94
N PHE A 21 13.61 6.48 -14.16
CA PHE A 21 13.06 6.59 -12.80
C PHE A 21 14.00 7.33 -11.83
N ALA A 22 15.31 7.15 -12.01
CA ALA A 22 16.33 7.81 -11.20
C ALA A 22 16.36 9.33 -11.39
N SER A 23 15.92 9.87 -12.55
CA SER A 23 15.82 11.32 -12.72
C SER A 23 14.63 11.93 -11.99
N ILE A 24 13.54 11.17 -11.84
CA ILE A 24 12.32 11.57 -11.13
C ILE A 24 12.55 11.59 -9.62
N PHE A 25 13.31 10.62 -9.11
CA PHE A 25 13.56 10.45 -7.68
C PHE A 25 15.05 10.59 -7.34
N PRO A 26 15.62 11.80 -7.45
CA PRO A 26 17.04 12.02 -7.22
C PRO A 26 17.38 12.11 -5.74
N LYS A 27 18.63 11.74 -5.38
CA LYS A 27 19.14 11.73 -4.00
C LYS A 27 18.95 13.03 -3.22
N HIS A 28 19.19 14.17 -3.87
CA HIS A 28 19.24 15.47 -3.19
C HIS A 28 17.87 15.93 -2.67
N ASN A 29 16.78 15.31 -3.13
CA ASN A 29 15.41 15.62 -2.73
C ASN A 29 14.81 14.57 -1.77
N PHE A 30 15.60 13.59 -1.33
CA PHE A 30 15.08 12.47 -0.56
C PHE A 30 15.37 12.59 0.93
N GLN A 31 14.33 12.44 1.74
CA GLN A 31 14.43 12.38 3.19
C GLN A 31 14.18 10.97 3.71
N LYS A 32 15.03 10.54 4.64
CA LYS A 32 14.90 9.22 5.27
C LYS A 32 13.80 9.24 6.33
N ILE A 33 12.90 8.26 6.26
CA ILE A 33 11.84 8.03 7.24
C ILE A 33 12.34 6.99 8.23
N SER A 34 12.26 7.31 9.52
CA SER A 34 12.76 6.46 10.61
C SER A 34 11.74 5.46 11.14
N ASP A 35 10.44 5.74 10.95
CA ASP A 35 9.34 4.95 11.51
C ASP A 35 8.71 4.07 10.42
N LEU A 36 9.27 2.88 10.19
CA LEU A 36 8.81 1.98 9.13
C LEU A 36 7.73 0.99 9.62
N LYS A 37 7.39 0.99 10.92
CA LYS A 37 6.41 0.07 11.52
C LYS A 37 5.01 0.67 11.54
N LYS A 38 4.57 1.21 10.40
CA LYS A 38 3.25 1.79 10.19
C LYS A 38 2.60 1.22 8.94
N TYR A 39 1.27 1.33 8.87
CA TYR A 39 0.51 0.96 7.70
C TYR A 39 -0.11 2.19 7.03
N PRO A 40 -0.02 2.35 5.69
CA PRO A 40 0.63 1.42 4.75
C PRO A 40 2.14 1.26 4.94
N CYS A 41 2.63 0.03 4.75
CA CYS A 41 4.06 -0.27 4.88
C CYS A 41 4.85 0.40 3.76
N VAL A 42 5.99 0.99 4.14
CA VAL A 42 6.89 1.72 3.24
C VAL A 42 8.17 0.92 3.01
N ILE A 43 8.54 0.74 1.75
CA ILE A 43 9.77 0.07 1.34
C ILE A 43 10.67 1.10 0.66
N SER A 44 11.89 1.27 1.17
CA SER A 44 12.87 2.14 0.53
C SER A 44 13.35 1.54 -0.80
N LEU A 45 13.44 2.36 -1.84
CA LEU A 45 14.00 1.97 -3.14
C LEU A 45 15.45 2.45 -3.34
N VAL A 46 16.09 2.94 -2.28
CA VAL A 46 17.43 3.58 -2.36
C VAL A 46 18.50 2.60 -2.84
N GLU A 47 18.35 1.30 -2.55
CA GLU A 47 19.27 0.25 -3.02
C GLU A 47 19.28 0.11 -4.55
N ASP A 48 18.17 0.47 -5.21
CA ASP A 48 18.01 0.48 -6.67
C ASP A 48 18.37 1.84 -7.30
N ASN A 49 19.17 2.66 -6.59
CA ASN A 49 19.52 4.03 -6.97
C ASN A 49 18.31 4.95 -7.23
N THR A 50 17.14 4.57 -6.69
CA THR A 50 15.88 5.33 -6.77
C THR A 50 15.56 5.88 -5.39
N TYR A 51 15.69 7.19 -5.21
CA TYR A 51 15.57 7.80 -3.89
C TYR A 51 14.11 8.14 -3.58
N ALA A 52 13.31 7.09 -3.39
CA ALA A 52 11.89 7.14 -3.10
C ALA A 52 11.47 5.98 -2.17
N TYR A 53 10.23 6.04 -1.70
CA TYR A 53 9.54 4.94 -1.04
C TYR A 53 8.49 4.34 -1.97
N ARG A 54 8.34 3.02 -1.89
CA ARG A 54 7.23 2.28 -2.48
C ARG A 54 6.26 1.86 -1.40
N MET A 55 4.97 2.03 -1.67
CA MET A 55 3.88 1.47 -0.89
C MET A 55 2.99 0.64 -1.81
N PHE A 56 2.54 -0.50 -1.30
CA PHE A 56 1.63 -1.38 -2.01
C PHE A 56 0.71 -2.03 -0.99
N PHE A 57 -0.58 -1.68 -1.06
CA PHE A 57 -1.52 -2.04 -0.02
C PHE A 57 -2.95 -2.10 -0.58
N CYS A 58 -3.85 -2.75 0.17
CA CYS A 58 -5.28 -2.67 -0.08
C CYS A 58 -5.91 -1.67 0.90
N ALA A 59 -6.84 -0.87 0.41
CA ALA A 59 -7.63 0.06 1.19
C ALA A 59 -9.11 -0.30 1.09
N ASP A 60 -9.81 -0.26 2.22
CA ASP A 60 -11.27 -0.22 2.22
C ASP A 60 -11.76 1.02 1.46
N LYS A 61 -12.82 0.85 0.65
CA LYS A 61 -13.39 1.91 -0.21
C LYS A 61 -13.79 3.18 0.54
N LYS A 62 -13.98 3.11 1.86
CA LYS A 62 -14.23 4.31 2.67
C LYS A 62 -13.03 5.27 2.75
N PHE A 63 -11.81 4.78 2.53
CA PHE A 63 -10.59 5.60 2.58
C PHE A 63 -10.23 6.24 1.24
N SER A 64 -10.84 5.77 0.16
CA SER A 64 -10.57 6.15 -1.22
C SER A 64 -10.48 7.67 -1.38
N GLN A 65 -11.55 8.37 -1.01
CA GLN A 65 -11.64 9.81 -1.16
C GLN A 65 -10.56 10.53 -0.34
N GLY A 66 -10.29 10.10 0.89
CA GLY A 66 -9.27 10.70 1.74
C GLY A 66 -7.85 10.56 1.17
N ILE A 67 -7.55 9.44 0.50
CA ILE A 67 -6.26 9.26 -0.19
C ILE A 67 -6.14 10.23 -1.37
N ILE A 68 -7.20 10.38 -2.17
CA ILE A 68 -7.20 11.28 -3.33
C ILE A 68 -7.13 12.75 -2.90
N ASP A 69 -7.89 13.13 -1.88
CA ASP A 69 -7.88 14.48 -1.33
C ASP A 69 -6.49 14.84 -0.83
N LEU A 70 -5.82 13.92 -0.12
CA LEU A 70 -4.45 14.10 0.33
C LEU A 70 -3.48 14.30 -0.85
N ILE A 71 -3.61 13.50 -1.92
CA ILE A 71 -2.74 13.65 -3.10
C ILE A 71 -2.99 15.01 -3.78
N ASN A 72 -4.25 15.40 -3.93
CA ASN A 72 -4.62 16.68 -4.53
C ASN A 72 -4.13 17.87 -3.71
N GLU A 73 -4.18 17.78 -2.38
CA GLU A 73 -3.63 18.79 -1.46
C GLU A 73 -2.11 18.89 -1.59
N GLU A 74 -1.39 17.77 -1.47
CA GLU A 74 0.08 17.77 -1.42
C GLU A 74 0.75 18.05 -2.77
N PHE A 75 0.07 17.76 -3.88
CA PHE A 75 0.62 17.92 -5.23
C PHE A 75 -0.10 18.97 -6.07
N GLU A 76 -0.97 19.79 -5.46
CA GLU A 76 -1.75 20.84 -6.13
C GLU A 76 -2.45 20.33 -7.41
N SER A 77 -3.05 19.14 -7.32
CA SER A 77 -3.66 18.44 -8.46
C SER A 77 -5.18 18.33 -8.34
N ASN A 78 -5.83 17.82 -9.39
CA ASN A 78 -7.26 17.53 -9.40
C ASN A 78 -7.51 16.14 -10.02
N ILE A 79 -6.85 15.12 -9.47
CA ILE A 79 -7.01 13.73 -9.91
C ILE A 79 -8.27 13.11 -9.31
N THR A 80 -8.79 12.09 -10.00
CA THR A 80 -9.93 11.26 -9.57
C THR A 80 -9.56 9.80 -9.74
N PHE A 81 -10.23 8.88 -9.03
CA PHE A 81 -9.99 7.42 -9.12
C PHE A 81 -9.93 6.88 -10.55
N GLU A 82 -10.88 7.34 -11.39
CA GLU A 82 -10.98 6.95 -12.81
C GLU A 82 -9.72 7.31 -13.61
N ASN A 83 -8.98 8.31 -13.16
CA ASN A 83 -7.77 8.83 -13.80
C ASN A 83 -6.49 8.49 -13.04
N THR A 84 -6.51 7.54 -12.09
CA THR A 84 -5.32 7.19 -11.30
C THR A 84 -4.41 6.15 -11.95
N SER A 85 -4.79 5.57 -13.08
CA SER A 85 -3.94 4.58 -13.75
C SER A 85 -2.65 5.22 -14.28
N ASP A 86 -1.55 4.90 -13.61
CA ASP A 86 -0.19 5.32 -13.95
C ASP A 86 -0.01 6.84 -13.91
N THR A 87 -0.61 7.47 -12.91
CA THR A 87 -0.56 8.93 -12.73
C THR A 87 0.76 9.34 -12.09
N LEU A 88 1.43 10.31 -12.72
CA LEU A 88 2.67 10.90 -12.26
C LEU A 88 2.42 12.39 -12.05
N LEU A 89 2.63 12.86 -10.82
CA LEU A 89 2.48 14.27 -10.44
C LEU A 89 3.81 14.77 -9.89
N PHE A 90 4.06 16.06 -10.12
CA PHE A 90 5.24 16.75 -9.65
C PHE A 90 4.81 18.04 -8.96
N LEU A 91 5.41 18.31 -7.80
CA LEU A 91 5.34 19.62 -7.18
C LEU A 91 6.71 19.97 -6.62
N LYS A 92 7.30 21.04 -7.17
CA LYS A 92 8.66 21.49 -6.83
C LYS A 92 9.69 20.37 -7.02
N ASN A 93 10.17 19.79 -5.92
CA ASN A 93 11.23 18.79 -5.87
C ASN A 93 10.71 17.39 -5.51
N GLU A 94 9.40 17.25 -5.35
CA GLU A 94 8.72 16.02 -4.99
C GLU A 94 7.90 15.49 -6.15
N ALA A 95 7.81 14.17 -6.22
CA ALA A 95 7.04 13.45 -7.21
C ALA A 95 6.26 12.33 -6.54
N ILE A 96 5.08 12.05 -7.10
CA ILE A 96 4.30 10.87 -6.74
C ILE A 96 3.86 10.15 -8.01
N VAL A 97 4.09 8.85 -8.02
CA VAL A 97 3.45 7.93 -8.94
C VAL A 97 2.36 7.18 -8.21
N LEU A 98 1.18 7.12 -8.79
CA LEU A 98 0.02 6.42 -8.27
C LEU A 98 -0.53 5.45 -9.33
N ASN A 99 -1.00 4.29 -8.87
CA ASN A 99 -1.92 3.42 -9.60
C ASN A 99 -2.91 2.82 -8.62
N VAL A 100 -4.20 2.95 -8.91
CA VAL A 100 -5.27 2.37 -8.12
C VAL A 100 -6.22 1.57 -9.00
N TYR A 101 -6.64 0.41 -8.51
CA TYR A 101 -7.64 -0.43 -9.16
C TYR A 101 -8.51 -1.14 -8.13
N ASN A 102 -9.76 -1.43 -8.50
CA ASN A 102 -10.69 -2.18 -7.66
C ASN A 102 -10.30 -3.66 -7.63
N ASP A 103 -10.13 -4.22 -6.43
CA ASP A 103 -9.92 -5.65 -6.20
C ASP A 103 -10.17 -5.97 -4.71
N PHE A 104 -10.38 -7.24 -4.36
CA PHE A 104 -10.53 -7.72 -2.97
C PHE A 104 -11.63 -7.02 -2.15
N GLU A 105 -12.73 -6.60 -2.78
CA GLU A 105 -13.79 -5.75 -2.19
C GLU A 105 -13.31 -4.37 -1.69
N GLY A 106 -12.09 -3.99 -2.05
CA GLY A 106 -11.47 -2.70 -1.75
C GLY A 106 -10.85 -2.10 -2.99
N GLU A 107 -9.80 -1.33 -2.74
CA GLU A 107 -8.95 -0.74 -3.76
C GLU A 107 -7.50 -1.07 -3.48
N VAL A 108 -6.83 -1.59 -4.50
CA VAL A 108 -5.40 -1.84 -4.44
C VAL A 108 -4.66 -0.59 -4.86
N VAL A 109 -3.88 -0.04 -3.95
CA VAL A 109 -3.14 1.21 -4.11
C VAL A 109 -1.65 0.91 -4.25
N ARG A 110 -1.04 1.44 -5.31
CA ARG A 110 0.40 1.44 -5.54
C ARG A 110 0.89 2.88 -5.59
N ILE A 111 1.83 3.20 -4.73
CA ILE A 111 2.44 4.53 -4.67
C ILE A 111 3.96 4.40 -4.72
N ILE A 112 4.60 5.28 -5.49
CA ILE A 112 6.03 5.56 -5.36
C ILE A 112 6.19 7.06 -5.17
N THR A 113 6.86 7.50 -4.10
CA THR A 113 7.01 8.92 -3.77
C THR A 113 8.30 9.19 -3.02
N ASN A 114 8.90 10.35 -3.23
CA ASN A 114 9.97 10.88 -2.39
C ASN A 114 9.48 11.89 -1.33
N SER A 115 8.17 12.19 -1.32
CA SER A 115 7.57 13.11 -0.34
C SER A 115 7.41 12.43 1.01
N GLU A 116 8.21 12.86 1.97
CA GLU A 116 8.14 12.36 3.34
C GLU A 116 6.88 12.86 4.05
N ILE A 117 6.48 14.11 3.78
CA ILE A 117 5.30 14.74 4.35
C ILE A 117 4.05 13.98 3.92
N PHE A 118 3.93 13.65 2.62
CA PHE A 118 2.84 12.84 2.11
C PHE A 118 2.75 11.49 2.83
N VAL A 119 3.87 10.78 2.99
CA VAL A 119 3.89 9.47 3.66
C VAL A 119 3.40 9.59 5.10
N ARG A 120 3.82 10.63 5.83
CA ARG A 120 3.36 10.85 7.22
C ARG A 120 1.86 11.14 7.29
N LYS A 121 1.35 12.04 6.45
CA LYS A 121 -0.08 12.36 6.40
C LYS A 121 -0.91 11.14 5.98
N LEU A 122 -0.39 10.30 5.08
CA LEU A 122 -1.06 9.07 4.67
C LEU A 122 -1.26 8.11 5.84
N TRP A 123 -0.29 8.02 6.76
CA TRP A 123 -0.45 7.22 7.98
C TRP A 123 -1.49 7.77 8.96
N GLU A 124 -1.70 9.10 8.97
CA GLU A 124 -2.72 9.73 9.81
C GLU A 124 -4.14 9.36 9.37
N LEU A 125 -4.33 8.95 8.11
CA LEU A 125 -5.60 8.43 7.61
C LEU A 125 -5.99 7.08 8.24
N LYS A 126 -5.06 6.38 8.91
CA LYS A 126 -5.29 5.07 9.56
C LYS A 126 -6.00 4.09 8.64
N ILE A 127 -5.51 4.00 7.40
CA ILE A 127 -6.08 3.16 6.36
C ILE A 127 -6.09 1.72 6.84
N THR A 128 -7.18 1.01 6.57
CA THR A 128 -7.28 -0.43 6.80
C THR A 128 -7.66 -1.11 5.49
N PRO A 129 -7.12 -2.31 5.18
CA PRO A 129 -7.68 -3.13 4.12
C PRO A 129 -9.09 -3.62 4.53
N PRO A 130 -9.94 -4.05 3.57
CA PRO A 130 -11.11 -4.83 3.91
C PRO A 130 -10.71 -6.10 4.70
N PRO A 131 -11.56 -6.61 5.60
CA PRO A 131 -11.23 -7.81 6.35
C PRO A 131 -10.98 -9.02 5.44
N PRO A 132 -10.01 -9.89 5.78
CA PRO A 132 -9.70 -11.08 5.00
C PRO A 132 -10.91 -11.94 4.62
N TRP A 133 -11.83 -12.18 5.56
CA TRP A 133 -13.05 -12.97 5.33
C TRP A 133 -14.08 -12.29 4.43
N ILE A 134 -13.93 -10.99 4.17
CA ILE A 134 -14.73 -10.25 3.18
C ILE A 134 -14.04 -10.29 1.82
N SER A 135 -12.73 -10.10 1.78
CA SER A 135 -11.93 -10.15 0.55
C SER A 135 -11.79 -11.56 -0.03
N PHE A 136 -11.89 -12.57 0.83
CA PHE A 136 -11.66 -13.97 0.52
C PHE A 136 -12.75 -14.87 1.14
N PRO A 137 -14.03 -14.70 0.77
CA PRO A 137 -15.14 -15.39 1.43
C PRO A 137 -15.11 -16.91 1.24
N GLU A 138 -14.49 -17.37 0.15
CA GLU A 138 -14.38 -18.78 -0.22
C GLU A 138 -13.17 -19.47 0.44
N ILE A 139 -12.35 -18.75 1.19
CA ILE A 139 -11.10 -19.26 1.75
C ILE A 139 -11.32 -19.73 3.17
N ASP A 140 -10.97 -21.01 3.39
CA ASP A 140 -10.80 -21.57 4.72
C ASP A 140 -9.41 -21.19 5.27
N PRO A 141 -9.33 -20.40 6.36
CA PRO A 141 -8.05 -19.93 6.88
C PRO A 141 -7.16 -21.05 7.41
N ASP A 142 -7.71 -22.21 7.76
CA ASP A 142 -6.92 -23.40 8.13
C ASP A 142 -6.04 -23.91 6.98
N GLY A 143 -6.46 -23.65 5.74
CA GLY A 143 -5.69 -23.92 4.52
C GLY A 143 -4.59 -22.90 4.22
N LEU A 144 -4.54 -21.76 4.93
CA LEU A 144 -3.58 -20.68 4.65
C LEU A 144 -2.13 -21.09 4.96
N GLY A 145 -1.91 -22.08 5.83
CA GLY A 145 -0.57 -22.65 6.07
C GLY A 145 0.06 -23.30 4.83
N SER A 146 -0.75 -23.58 3.79
CA SER A 146 -0.33 -24.20 2.52
C SER A 146 -0.40 -23.22 1.33
N MET A 147 -0.48 -21.90 1.58
CA MET A 147 -0.62 -20.90 0.52
C MET A 147 0.46 -21.04 -0.55
N GLN A 148 0.03 -21.28 -1.78
CA GLN A 148 0.89 -21.23 -2.96
C GLN A 148 0.24 -20.33 -4.03
N GLY A 149 1.09 -19.71 -4.86
CA GLY A 149 0.63 -18.86 -5.95
C GLY A 149 0.15 -17.47 -5.51
N ASN A 150 -0.85 -16.94 -6.22
CA ASN A 150 -1.26 -15.53 -6.12
C ASN A 150 -1.77 -15.15 -4.73
N LEU A 151 -2.37 -16.07 -3.97
CA LEU A 151 -2.94 -15.74 -2.66
C LEU A 151 -1.87 -15.41 -1.61
N SER A 152 -0.80 -16.23 -1.50
CA SER A 152 0.35 -15.92 -0.61
C SER A 152 0.91 -14.54 -0.93
N PHE A 153 1.05 -14.24 -2.23
CA PHE A 153 1.53 -12.94 -2.65
C PHE A 153 0.67 -11.77 -2.13
N TRP A 154 -0.65 -11.84 -2.23
CA TRP A 154 -1.50 -10.75 -1.74
C TRP A 154 -1.48 -10.65 -0.22
N TRP A 155 -1.45 -11.80 0.44
CA TRP A 155 -1.42 -11.91 1.90
C TRP A 155 -0.17 -11.26 2.50
N ASP A 156 1.01 -11.65 2.00
CA ASP A 156 2.31 -11.17 2.48
C ASP A 156 2.52 -9.68 2.24
N TRP A 157 1.86 -9.11 1.22
CA TRP A 157 2.05 -7.73 0.81
C TRP A 157 0.98 -6.76 1.31
N MET A 158 -0.23 -7.23 1.66
CA MET A 158 -1.35 -6.35 2.00
C MET A 158 -1.91 -6.61 3.40
N TRP A 159 -2.25 -7.86 3.72
CA TRP A 159 -2.92 -8.17 5.00
C TRP A 159 -1.95 -8.41 6.14
N LEU A 160 -0.86 -9.17 5.94
CA LEU A 160 0.12 -9.37 7.01
C LEU A 160 0.83 -8.06 7.42
N PRO A 161 1.24 -7.17 6.50
CA PRO A 161 1.80 -5.88 6.90
C PRO A 161 0.83 -5.02 7.72
N PHE A 162 -0.46 -5.04 7.39
CA PHE A 162 -1.49 -4.38 8.18
C PHE A 162 -1.60 -5.02 9.58
N TRP A 163 -1.77 -6.34 9.63
CA TRP A 163 -1.89 -7.08 10.89
C TRP A 163 -0.70 -6.84 11.82
N ASN A 164 0.52 -6.91 11.26
CA ASN A 164 1.78 -6.74 12.00
C ASN A 164 2.03 -5.29 12.44
N SER A 165 1.36 -4.31 11.83
CA SER A 165 1.46 -2.91 12.24
C SER A 165 0.68 -2.59 13.52
N MET A 166 -0.30 -3.44 13.87
CA MET A 166 -1.17 -3.26 15.03
C MET A 166 -0.57 -3.87 16.29
N ASP A 167 -0.80 -3.23 17.43
CA ASP A 167 -0.53 -3.81 18.73
C ASP A 167 -1.59 -4.87 19.15
N THR A 168 -1.35 -5.57 20.26
CA THR A 168 -2.24 -6.64 20.75
C THR A 168 -3.66 -6.15 21.06
N SER A 169 -3.83 -4.90 21.51
CA SER A 169 -5.15 -4.33 21.81
C SER A 169 -5.87 -3.94 20.54
N GLU A 170 -5.16 -3.34 19.59
CA GLU A 170 -5.68 -2.98 18.26
C GLU A 170 -6.13 -4.22 17.48
N LYS A 171 -5.34 -5.30 17.50
CA LYS A 171 -5.71 -6.59 16.89
C LYS A 171 -7.01 -7.15 17.45
N LYS A 172 -7.17 -7.18 18.78
CA LYS A 172 -8.40 -7.64 19.43
C LYS A 172 -9.59 -6.78 19.05
N TYR A 173 -9.42 -5.46 19.10
CA TYR A 173 -10.46 -4.53 18.70
C TYR A 173 -10.87 -4.72 17.25
N TYR A 174 -9.90 -4.89 16.34
CA TYR A 174 -10.14 -5.12 14.92
C TYR A 174 -11.00 -6.36 14.68
N LEU A 175 -10.68 -7.49 15.32
CA LEU A 175 -11.45 -8.73 15.18
C LEU A 175 -12.90 -8.57 15.67
N ILE A 176 -13.10 -7.90 16.80
CA ILE A 176 -14.43 -7.67 17.38
C ILE A 176 -15.24 -6.70 16.50
N ALA A 177 -14.64 -5.57 16.12
CA ALA A 177 -15.31 -4.51 15.37
C ALA A 177 -15.79 -4.97 13.98
N HIS A 178 -15.15 -5.99 13.40
CA HIS A 178 -15.49 -6.55 12.10
C HIS A 178 -16.19 -7.91 12.18
N SER A 179 -16.61 -8.34 13.38
CA SER A 179 -17.30 -9.62 13.61
C SER A 179 -16.57 -10.81 12.99
N ALA A 180 -15.27 -10.92 13.29
CA ALA A 180 -14.41 -11.95 12.73
C ALA A 180 -14.99 -13.37 12.94
N PRO A 181 -15.10 -14.20 11.89
CA PRO A 181 -15.44 -15.60 12.04
C PRO A 181 -14.41 -16.35 12.91
N LEU A 182 -14.86 -17.38 13.62
CA LEU A 182 -14.02 -18.12 14.58
C LEU A 182 -12.73 -18.66 13.95
N ASN A 183 -12.82 -19.25 12.76
CA ASN A 183 -11.66 -19.79 12.05
C ASN A 183 -10.61 -18.72 11.71
N TRP A 184 -11.03 -17.49 11.39
CA TRP A 184 -10.11 -16.37 11.17
C TRP A 184 -9.49 -15.86 12.47
N ILE A 185 -10.22 -15.87 13.59
CA ILE A 185 -9.67 -15.56 14.91
C ILE A 185 -8.58 -16.58 15.26
N GLU A 186 -8.87 -17.88 15.12
CA GLU A 186 -7.94 -18.98 15.42
C GLU A 186 -6.67 -18.90 14.55
N TYR A 187 -6.82 -18.59 13.26
CA TYR A 187 -5.69 -18.37 12.37
C TYR A 187 -4.76 -17.25 12.86
N PHE A 188 -5.31 -16.09 13.21
CA PHE A 188 -4.49 -14.96 13.65
C PHE A 188 -3.83 -15.21 15.00
N ASP A 189 -4.52 -15.89 15.93
CA ASP A 189 -3.94 -16.31 17.21
C ASP A 189 -2.77 -17.29 17.00
N PHE A 190 -2.92 -18.25 16.07
CA PHE A 190 -1.86 -19.16 15.68
C PHE A 190 -0.67 -18.42 15.05
N TYR A 191 -0.93 -17.54 14.09
CA TYR A 191 0.09 -16.75 13.40
C TYR A 191 0.92 -15.91 14.39
N ASP A 192 0.28 -15.19 15.31
CA ASP A 192 0.99 -14.37 16.30
C ASP A 192 1.77 -15.22 17.32
N THR A 193 1.26 -16.41 17.68
CA THR A 193 1.91 -17.27 18.68
C THR A 193 3.12 -18.00 18.11
N TYR A 194 3.06 -18.44 16.84
CA TYR A 194 4.01 -19.40 16.29
C TYR A 194 4.80 -18.91 15.07
N ILE A 195 4.29 -17.94 14.30
CA ILE A 195 4.91 -17.51 13.04
C ILE A 195 5.62 -16.16 13.19
N ASN A 196 4.96 -15.17 13.79
CA ASN A 196 5.41 -13.76 13.82
C ASN A 196 6.45 -13.43 14.91
N LYS A 197 7.28 -14.40 15.34
CA LYS A 197 8.25 -14.19 16.43
C LYS A 197 9.46 -13.36 16.01
#